data_AF-A0A2A4L5I9-F1
#
_entry.id   AF-A0A2A4L5I9-F1
#
_cell.length_a   1.000
_cell.length_b   1.000
_cell.length_c   1.000
_cell.angle_alpha   90.00
_cell.angle_beta   90.00
_cell.angle_gamma   90.00
#
_symmetry.space_group_name_H-M   'P 1'
#
loop_
_entity.id
_entity.type
_entity.pdbx_description
1 polymer ?
#
loop_
_entity_poly.entity_id
_entity_poly.type
_entity_poly.pdbx_seq_one_letter_code
_entity_poly.pdbx_strand_id
1 'polypeptide(L)'
;MRSKISSGVFMQLSIRKKMLMLGAICFISMLATFAIFYYNNLQGSQKIAQTTKNLINKEIDIKVELLTKSMAIALGDLIKDVDDEKEKIKIIATAIENFRFEEDQSGYTFLSIKKQPSKPILLEKT
;
A
#
# COMPACT_ATOMS: atom_id res chain seq x y z
N MET A 1 -45.59 38.12 -16.10
CA MET A 1 -46.49 37.00 -15.76
C MET A 1 -45.76 36.12 -14.73
N ARG A 2 -45.96 36.34 -13.42
CA ARG A 2 -45.26 35.61 -12.35
C ARG A 2 -46.04 34.35 -12.00
N SER A 3 -45.47 33.20 -12.34
CA SER A 3 -45.99 31.87 -12.01
C SER A 3 -46.02 31.68 -10.50
N LYS A 4 -47.22 31.37 -9.99
CA LYS A 4 -47.56 31.05 -8.61
C LYS A 4 -46.68 29.88 -8.14
N ILE A 5 -45.88 30.13 -7.12
CA ILE A 5 -45.17 29.11 -6.37
C ILE A 5 -46.21 28.12 -5.85
N SER A 6 -46.02 26.84 -6.19
CA SER A 6 -46.84 25.70 -5.82
C SER A 6 -46.84 25.49 -4.30
N SER A 7 -47.66 26.25 -3.59
CA SER A 7 -48.05 26.02 -2.20
C SER A 7 -49.16 24.96 -2.16
N GLY A 8 -48.79 23.70 -2.43
CA GLY A 8 -49.72 22.60 -2.63
C GLY A 8 -49.48 21.34 -1.79
N VAL A 9 -48.63 21.38 -0.74
CA VAL A 9 -48.41 20.22 0.16
C VAL A 9 -48.80 20.50 1.61
N PHE A 10 -49.34 21.69 1.92
CA PHE A 10 -49.98 21.96 3.21
C PHE A 10 -51.49 21.74 3.10
N MET A 11 -51.89 20.51 2.78
CA MET A 11 -53.28 20.08 2.99
C MET A 11 -53.60 20.18 4.48
N GLN A 12 -54.79 20.64 4.82
CA GLN A 12 -55.26 20.93 6.17
C GLN A 12 -55.34 19.66 7.05
N LEU A 13 -54.18 19.17 7.48
CA LEU A 13 -54.05 18.00 8.34
C LEU A 13 -54.24 18.43 9.80
N SER A 14 -55.15 17.74 10.49
CA SER A 14 -55.32 17.84 11.95
C SER A 14 -53.97 17.70 12.67
N ILE A 15 -53.77 18.46 13.75
CA ILE A 15 -52.54 18.49 14.56
C ILE A 15 -52.01 17.06 14.85
N ARG A 16 -52.91 16.11 15.12
CA ARG A 16 -52.56 14.71 15.40
C ARG A 16 -51.87 14.01 14.23
N LYS A 17 -52.32 14.24 12.99
CA LYS A 17 -51.74 13.66 11.77
C LYS A 17 -50.37 14.28 11.45
N LYS A 18 -50.19 15.58 11.71
CA LYS A 18 -48.89 16.26 11.55
C LYS A 18 -47.84 15.71 12.53
N MET A 19 -48.24 15.49 13.78
CA MET A 19 -47.37 14.90 14.81
C MET A 19 -46.97 13.45 14.48
N LEU A 20 -47.92 12.64 13.98
CA LEU A 20 -47.64 11.28 13.51
C LEU A 20 -46.71 11.26 12.27
N MET A 21 -46.90 12.19 11.34
CA MET A 21 -46.07 12.27 10.13
C MET A 21 -44.62 12.66 10.47
N LEU A 22 -44.42 13.56 11.43
CA LEU A 22 -43.09 13.90 11.93
C LEU A 22 -42.41 12.68 12.58
N GLY A 23 -43.14 11.96 13.43
CA GLY A 23 -42.64 10.74 14.07
C GLY A 23 -42.26 9.65 13.07
N ALA A 24 -43.08 9.46 12.03
CA ALA A 24 -42.80 8.51 10.96
C ALA A 24 -41.54 8.87 10.17
N ILE A 25 -41.34 10.15 9.84
CA ILE A 25 -40.13 10.60 9.13
C ILE A 25 -38.88 10.39 10.00
N CYS A 26 -38.93 10.74 11.29
CA CYS A 26 -37.83 10.51 12.21
C CYS A 26 -37.51 9.02 12.36
N PHE A 27 -38.54 8.16 12.40
CA PHE A 27 -38.34 6.72 12.50
C PHE A 27 -37.71 6.15 11.23
N ILE A 28 -38.16 6.59 10.06
CA ILE A 28 -37.60 6.17 8.76
C ILE A 28 -36.14 6.63 8.63
N SER A 29 -35.81 7.86 9.02
CA SER A 29 -34.43 8.36 8.96
C SER A 29 -33.50 7.60 9.91
N MET A 30 -33.98 7.24 11.09
CA MET A 30 -33.27 6.38 12.03
C MET A 30 -32.99 5.00 11.42
N LEU A 31 -34.00 4.33 10.85
CA LEU A 31 -33.83 3.03 10.20
C LEU A 31 -32.87 3.09 9.01
N ALA A 32 -32.94 4.14 8.18
CA ALA A 32 -32.03 4.34 7.07
C ALA A 32 -30.57 4.46 7.55
N THR A 33 -30.34 5.19 8.65
CA THR A 33 -29.00 5.35 9.24
C THR A 33 -28.47 4.02 9.77
N PHE A 34 -29.30 3.24 10.45
CA PHE A 34 -28.93 1.89 10.91
C PHE A 34 -28.58 0.94 9.75
N ALA A 35 -29.36 0.96 8.67
CA ALA A 35 -29.09 0.13 7.50
C ALA A 35 -27.74 0.48 6.85
N ILE A 36 -27.45 1.78 6.67
CA ILE A 36 -26.17 2.26 6.14
C ILE A 36 -25.02 1.87 7.08
N PHE A 37 -25.20 2.06 8.39
CA PHE A 37 -24.19 1.70 9.38
C PHE A 37 -23.90 0.19 9.39
N TYR A 38 -24.93 -0.65 9.30
CA TYR A 38 -24.78 -2.10 9.24
C TYR A 38 -24.01 -2.54 7.98
N TYR A 39 -24.38 -2.02 6.81
CA TYR A 39 -23.71 -2.30 5.55
C TYR A 39 -22.24 -1.83 5.56
N ASN A 40 -21.99 -0.65 6.11
CA ASN A 40 -20.63 -0.10 6.24
C ASN A 40 -19.77 -0.87 7.25
N ASN A 41 -20.34 -1.39 8.33
CA ASN A 41 -19.57 -2.22 9.28
C ASN A 41 -19.15 -3.55 8.65
N LEU A 42 -20.03 -4.17 7.87
CA LEU A 42 -19.74 -5.46 7.24
C LEU A 42 -18.59 -5.37 6.22
N GLN A 43 -18.53 -4.28 5.44
CA GLN A 43 -17.50 -4.11 4.39
C GLN A 43 -16.33 -3.23 4.81
N GLY A 44 -16.53 -2.33 5.77
CA GLY A 44 -15.56 -1.31 6.16
C GLY A 44 -14.33 -1.91 6.81
N SER A 45 -14.50 -2.83 7.76
CA SER A 45 -13.38 -3.42 8.51
C SER A 45 -12.41 -4.18 7.60
N GLN A 46 -12.94 -4.99 6.67
CA GLN A 46 -12.10 -5.75 5.74
C GLN A 46 -11.39 -4.84 4.73
N LYS A 47 -12.09 -3.84 4.16
CA LYS A 47 -11.49 -2.89 3.21
C LYS A 47 -10.41 -2.04 3.86
N ILE A 48 -10.63 -1.59 5.11
CA ILE A 48 -9.63 -0.85 5.88
C ILE A 48 -8.43 -1.74 6.16
N ALA A 49 -8.64 -2.95 6.69
CA ALA A 49 -7.54 -3.89 6.96
C ALA A 49 -6.71 -4.19 5.70
N GLN A 50 -7.37 -4.42 4.56
CA GLN A 50 -6.70 -4.71 3.30
C GLN A 50 -5.97 -3.49 2.73
N THR A 51 -6.58 -2.31 2.78
CA THR A 51 -5.94 -1.07 2.30
C THR A 51 -4.72 -0.73 3.16
N THR A 52 -4.86 -0.82 4.48
CA THR A 52 -3.75 -0.61 5.42
C THR A 52 -2.64 -1.64 5.19
N LYS A 53 -2.97 -2.93 5.05
CA LYS A 53 -1.99 -3.97 4.74
C LYS A 53 -1.24 -3.69 3.44
N ASN A 54 -1.95 -3.29 2.39
CA ASN A 54 -1.34 -2.99 1.10
C ASN A 54 -0.42 -1.76 1.16
N LEU A 55 -0.82 -0.71 1.90
CA LEU A 55 0.00 0.47 2.09
C LEU A 55 1.29 0.15 2.87
N ILE A 56 1.18 -0.59 3.98
CA ILE A 56 2.32 -1.02 4.78
C ILE A 56 3.27 -1.90 3.95
N ASN A 57 2.73 -2.90 3.24
CA ASN A 57 3.56 -3.77 2.40
C ASN A 57 4.30 -2.97 1.32
N LYS A 58 3.63 -2.01 0.68
CA LYS A 58 4.26 -1.15 -0.33
C LYS A 58 5.37 -0.30 0.27
N GLU A 59 5.19 0.23 1.46
CA GLU A 59 6.22 1.01 2.15
C GLU A 59 7.43 0.14 2.53
N ILE A 60 7.19 -1.08 3.01
CA ILE A 60 8.25 -2.06 3.29
C ILE A 60 9.02 -2.38 2.01
N ASP A 61 8.33 -2.69 0.90
CA ASP A 61 8.95 -3.01 -0.38
C ASP A 61 9.85 -1.86 -0.87
N ILE A 62 9.36 -0.62 -0.83
CA ILE A 62 10.13 0.58 -1.21
C ILE A 62 11.35 0.76 -0.31
N LYS A 63 11.20 0.56 1.01
CA LYS A 63 12.30 0.71 1.97
C LYS A 63 13.40 -0.33 1.73
N VAL A 64 13.03 -1.59 1.53
CA VAL A 64 13.98 -2.67 1.19
C VAL A 64 14.69 -2.33 -0.12
N GLU A 65 13.95 -1.95 -1.17
CA GLU A 65 14.52 -1.62 -2.47
C GLU A 65 15.53 -0.46 -2.39
N LEU A 66 15.16 0.63 -1.72
CA LEU A 66 16.02 1.81 -1.58
C LEU A 66 17.30 1.51 -0.79
N LEU A 67 17.19 0.76 0.31
CA LEU A 67 18.36 0.37 1.10
C LEU A 67 19.26 -0.57 0.30
N THR A 68 18.70 -1.57 -0.38
CA THR A 68 19.47 -2.49 -1.23
C THR A 68 20.19 -1.75 -2.35
N LYS A 69 19.50 -0.83 -3.05
CA LYS A 69 20.12 -0.02 -4.11
C LYS A 69 21.23 0.88 -3.57
N SER A 70 20.99 1.56 -2.45
CA SER A 70 21.98 2.44 -1.83
C SER A 70 23.21 1.65 -1.37
N MET A 71 23.00 0.48 -0.77
CA MET A 71 24.07 -0.43 -0.37
C MET A 71 24.85 -0.95 -1.58
N ALA A 72 24.17 -1.33 -2.67
CA ALA A 72 24.83 -1.79 -3.89
C ALA A 72 25.71 -0.71 -4.52
N ILE A 73 25.25 0.55 -4.52
CA ILE A 73 26.04 1.69 -5.01
C ILE A 73 27.28 1.89 -4.10
N ALA A 74 27.08 1.97 -2.79
CA ALA A 74 28.17 2.19 -1.84
C ALA A 74 29.22 1.06 -1.87
N LEU A 75 28.78 -0.20 -1.94
CA LEU A 75 29.67 -1.35 -2.07
C LEU A 75 30.39 -1.33 -3.42
N GLY A 76 29.68 -1.00 -4.51
CA GLY A 76 30.27 -0.88 -5.84
C GLY A 76 31.39 0.16 -5.89
N ASP A 77 31.16 1.33 -5.29
CA ASP A 77 32.18 2.38 -5.16
C ASP A 77 33.36 1.95 -4.29
N LEU A 78 33.12 1.16 -3.24
CA LEU A 78 34.16 0.65 -2.34
C LEU A 78 35.11 -0.34 -3.04
N ILE A 79 34.58 -1.17 -3.95
CA ILE A 79 35.35 -2.23 -4.61
C ILE A 79 35.84 -1.88 -6.03
N LYS A 80 35.55 -0.66 -6.51
CA LYS A 80 35.81 -0.27 -7.91
C LYS A 80 37.29 -0.34 -8.29
N ASP A 81 38.18 -0.07 -7.34
CA ASP A 81 39.64 -0.01 -7.52
C ASP A 81 40.33 -1.30 -7.05
N VAL A 82 39.56 -2.33 -6.67
CA VAL A 82 40.09 -3.67 -6.36
C VAL A 82 40.16 -4.44 -7.67
N ASP A 83 41.23 -5.19 -7.94
CA ASP A 83 41.35 -5.98 -9.17
C ASP A 83 40.97 -7.45 -8.96
N ASP A 84 41.32 -8.03 -7.81
CA ASP A 84 41.06 -9.43 -7.50
C ASP A 84 39.58 -9.68 -7.16
N GLU A 85 38.95 -10.58 -7.92
CA GLU A 85 37.55 -10.94 -7.73
C GLU A 85 37.29 -11.57 -6.36
N LYS A 86 38.23 -12.39 -5.85
CA LYS A 86 38.07 -13.01 -4.53
C LYS A 86 38.13 -11.98 -3.41
N GLU A 87 39.01 -10.99 -3.53
CA GLU A 87 39.10 -9.86 -2.62
C GLU A 87 37.84 -9.00 -2.63
N LYS A 88 37.27 -8.70 -3.80
CA LYS A 88 35.96 -8.01 -3.92
C LYS A 88 34.86 -8.75 -3.17
N ILE A 89 34.77 -10.06 -3.38
CA ILE A 89 33.76 -10.91 -2.73
C ILE A 89 33.95 -10.90 -1.22
N LYS A 90 35.20 -11.01 -0.74
CA LYS A 90 35.52 -10.97 0.69
C LYS A 90 35.09 -9.65 1.32
N ILE A 91 35.41 -8.52 0.70
CA ILE A 91 35.04 -7.18 1.19
C ILE A 91 33.52 -7.05 1.28
N ILE A 92 32.79 -7.44 0.24
CA ILE A 92 31.32 -7.38 0.25
C ILE A 92 30.74 -8.31 1.32
N ALA A 93 31.22 -9.55 1.40
CA ALA A 93 30.73 -10.54 2.36
C ALA A 93 30.89 -10.05 3.81
N THR A 94 32.06 -9.50 4.15
CA THR A 94 32.30 -8.93 5.47
C THR A 94 31.43 -7.69 5.74
N ALA A 95 31.22 -6.83 4.73
CA ALA A 95 30.39 -5.64 4.91
C ALA A 95 28.91 -5.95 5.18
N ILE A 96 28.37 -7.05 4.61
CA ILE A 96 26.96 -7.42 4.77
C ILE A 96 26.72 -8.44 5.89
N GLU A 97 27.76 -9.04 6.47
CA GLU A 97 27.66 -10.13 7.45
C GLU A 97 26.77 -9.79 8.65
N ASN A 98 26.89 -8.56 9.15
CA ASN A 98 26.13 -8.05 10.30
C ASN A 98 24.97 -7.12 9.90
N PHE A 99 24.73 -6.96 8.60
CA PHE A 99 23.62 -6.12 8.14
C PHE A 99 22.29 -6.86 8.35
N ARG A 100 21.41 -6.28 9.16
CA ARG A 100 20.04 -6.77 9.39
C ARG A 100 19.06 -5.64 9.13
N PHE A 101 18.01 -5.93 8.38
CA PHE A 101 16.97 -4.96 8.03
C PHE A 101 15.96 -4.75 9.19
N GLU A 102 15.73 -5.80 9.96
CA GLU A 102 14.76 -5.83 11.07
C GLU A 102 15.48 -5.76 12.42
N GLU A 103 14.87 -5.09 13.39
CA GLU A 103 15.45 -4.93 14.75
C GLU A 103 15.68 -6.27 15.44
N ASP A 104 14.79 -7.23 15.21
CA ASP A 104 14.83 -8.59 15.76
C ASP A 104 15.90 -9.48 15.11
N GLN A 105 16.68 -8.95 14.16
CA GLN A 105 17.76 -9.64 13.44
C GLN A 105 17.28 -10.84 12.58
N SER A 106 16.00 -10.95 12.27
CA SER A 106 15.43 -12.10 11.56
C SER A 106 15.72 -12.10 10.05
N GLY A 107 15.94 -10.93 9.45
CA GLY A 107 16.20 -10.78 8.01
C GLY A 107 17.64 -11.10 7.61
N TYR A 108 17.82 -11.73 6.44
CA TYR A 108 19.15 -12.07 5.88
C TYR A 108 19.37 -11.40 4.52
N THR A 109 20.60 -10.96 4.27
CA THR A 109 21.03 -10.42 2.97
C THR A 109 21.86 -11.47 2.24
N PHE A 110 21.54 -11.70 0.96
CA PHE A 110 22.27 -12.66 0.12
C PHE A 110 23.06 -11.94 -0.96
N LEU A 111 24.30 -12.37 -1.18
CA LEU A 111 25.11 -11.99 -2.34
C LEU A 111 24.95 -13.06 -3.43
N SER A 112 24.58 -12.64 -4.64
CA SER A 112 24.56 -13.53 -5.82
C SER A 112 25.54 -13.03 -6.87
N ILE A 113 26.52 -13.86 -7.22
CA ILE A 113 27.50 -13.55 -8.25
C ILE A 113 26.96 -14.08 -9.58
N LYS A 114 26.58 -13.16 -10.46
CA LYS A 114 26.21 -13.53 -11.84
C LYS A 114 27.48 -13.62 -12.67
N LYS A 115 27.91 -14.84 -12.99
CA LYS A 115 29.02 -15.07 -13.92
C LYS A 115 28.57 -14.63 -15.32
N GLN A 116 29.06 -13.50 -15.81
CA GLN A 116 28.81 -13.04 -17.18
C GLN A 116 29.35 -14.11 -18.14
N PRO A 117 28.57 -14.66 -19.09
CA PRO A 117 29.14 -15.56 -20.09
C PRO A 117 30.19 -14.79 -20.89
N SER A 118 31.38 -15.38 -21.03
CA SER A 118 32.43 -14.90 -21.91
C SER A 118 31.86 -14.67 -23.31
N LYS A 119 32.17 -13.50 -23.88
CA LYS A 119 31.79 -13.02 -25.22
C LYS A 119 31.76 -14.19 -26.22
N PRO A 120 30.70 -14.37 -27.03
CA PRO A 120 30.65 -15.48 -27.98
C PRO A 120 31.87 -15.38 -28.90
N ILE A 121 32.65 -16.46 -28.96
CA ILE A 121 33.70 -16.63 -29.94
C ILE A 121 32.96 -16.70 -31.27
N LEU A 122 33.11 -15.67 -32.09
CA LEU A 122 32.64 -15.64 -33.47
C LEU A 122 33.40 -16.77 -34.18
N LEU A 123 32.78 -17.95 -34.28
CA LEU A 123 33.20 -18.96 -35.24
C LEU A 123 32.80 -18.42 -36.61
N GLU A 124 33.70 -17.65 -37.20
CA GLU A 124 33.75 -17.37 -38.62
C GLU A 124 33.72 -18.73 -39.33
N LYS A 125 32.56 -19.06 -39.91
CA LYS A 125 32.42 -20.22 -40.78
C LYS A 125 33.02 -19.85 -42.13
N THR A 126 34.27 -20.25 -42.33
CA THR A 126 34.83 -20.53 -43.65
C THR A 126 34.19 -21.78 -44.24
#